data_AF-A0A933GEV6-F1
#
_entry.id   AF-A0A933GEV6-F1
#
_cell.length_a   1.000
_cell.length_b   1.000
_cell.length_c   1.000
_cell.angle_alpha   90.00
_cell.angle_beta   90.00
_cell.angle_gamma   90.00
#
_symmetry.space_group_name_H-M   'P 1'
#
loop_
_entity.id
_entity.type
_entity.pdbx_description
1 polymer ?
#
loop_
_entity_poly.entity_id
_entity_poly.type
_entity_poly.pdbx_seq_one_letter_code
_entity_poly.pdbx_strand_id
1 'polypeptide(L)'
;EIVNLASGQLTSVRTFAETAAEILNLPQDRLEFGAIPTRPEEMAHSEVTVARLQRLIAWIPSTTVADGIRKTVAWDAPHAARHG
;
A
#
# COMPACT_ATOMS: atom_id res chain seq x y z
N GLU A 1 26.77 -0.04 4.34
CA GLU A 1 26.21 0.09 2.98
C GLU A 1 24.90 0.87 3.05
N ILE A 2 24.51 1.57 1.97
CA ILE A 2 23.18 2.18 1.84
C ILE A 2 22.36 1.33 0.87
N VAL A 3 21.15 0.96 1.27
CA VAL A 3 20.23 0.07 0.53
C VAL A 3 18.81 0.62 0.55
N ASN A 4 18.01 0.31 -0.48
CA ASN A 4 16.57 0.54 -0.47
C ASN A 4 15.87 -0.63 0.23
N LEU A 5 14.89 -0.33 1.09
CA LEU A 5 13.96 -1.30 1.67
C LEU A 5 12.55 -0.98 1.18
N ALA A 6 12.07 -1.76 0.22
CA ALA A 6 10.79 -1.54 -0.46
C ALA A 6 10.20 -2.88 -0.95
N SER A 7 9.01 -2.86 -1.54
CA SER A 7 8.40 -4.03 -2.18
C SER A 7 9.04 -4.39 -3.53
N GLY A 8 9.76 -3.45 -4.15
CA GLY A 8 10.18 -3.60 -5.55
C GLY A 8 9.04 -3.59 -6.55
N GLN A 9 7.82 -3.22 -6.13
CA GLN A 9 6.61 -3.21 -6.95
C GLN A 9 5.90 -1.87 -6.79
N LEU A 10 5.60 -1.20 -7.91
CA LEU A 10 4.84 0.03 -7.91
C LEU A 10 3.33 -0.29 -7.83
N THR A 11 2.62 0.30 -6.86
CA THR A 11 1.16 0.21 -6.75
C THR A 11 0.58 1.60 -6.84
N SER A 12 -0.37 1.80 -7.76
CA SER A 12 -1.06 3.10 -7.88
C SER A 12 -1.99 3.34 -6.69
N VAL A 13 -2.25 4.60 -6.35
CA VAL A 13 -3.24 4.98 -5.33
C VAL A 13 -4.61 4.38 -5.65
N ARG A 14 -5.00 4.40 -6.92
CA ARG A 14 -6.25 3.79 -7.40
C ARG A 14 -6.32 2.30 -7.08
N THR A 15 -5.32 1.53 -7.52
CA THR A 15 -5.25 0.08 -7.30
C THR A 15 -5.26 -0.24 -5.81
N PHE A 16 -4.50 0.51 -5.01
CA PHE A 16 -4.49 0.36 -3.55
C PHE A 16 -5.88 0.59 -2.94
N ALA A 17 -6.54 1.70 -3.30
CA ALA A 17 -7.86 2.07 -2.77
C ALA A 17 -8.96 1.08 -3.17
N GLU A 18 -8.98 0.66 -4.44
CA GLU A 18 -9.91 -0.35 -4.96
C GLU A 18 -9.72 -1.70 -4.25
N THR A 19 -8.46 -2.14 -4.06
CA THR A 19 -8.12 -3.36 -3.30
C THR A 19 -8.58 -3.27 -1.84
N ALA A 20 -8.39 -2.11 -1.20
CA ALA A 20 -8.82 -1.90 0.18
C ALA A 20 -10.35 -1.93 0.30
N ALA A 21 -11.07 -1.26 -0.61
CA ALA A 21 -12.52 -1.25 -0.64
C ALA A 21 -13.10 -2.66 -0.85
N GLU A 22 -12.50 -3.47 -1.74
CA GLU A 22 -12.89 -4.87 -1.91
C GLU A 22 -12.70 -5.68 -0.62
N ILE A 23 -11.52 -5.59 0.02
CA ILE A 23 -11.22 -6.32 1.27
C ILE A 23 -12.13 -5.91 2.42
N LEU A 24 -12.47 -4.61 2.52
CA LEU A 24 -13.35 -4.06 3.54
C LEU A 24 -14.84 -4.22 3.22
N ASN A 25 -15.17 -4.81 2.07
CA ASN A 25 -16.53 -4.93 1.55
C ASN A 25 -17.26 -3.56 1.49
N LEU A 26 -16.55 -2.54 1.03
CA LEU A 26 -17.07 -1.19 0.83
C LEU A 26 -17.53 -0.98 -0.62
N PRO A 27 -18.61 -0.21 -0.83
CA PRO A 27 -19.05 0.17 -2.17
C PRO A 27 -17.96 0.94 -2.93
N GLN A 28 -17.65 0.50 -4.15
CA GLN A 28 -16.61 1.12 -5.00
C GLN A 28 -16.99 2.54 -5.45
N ASP A 29 -18.28 2.86 -5.51
CA ASP A 29 -18.79 4.19 -5.87
C ASP A 29 -18.47 5.28 -4.82
N ARG A 30 -18.04 4.88 -3.62
CA ARG A 30 -17.50 5.80 -2.60
C ARG A 30 -16.08 6.26 -2.89
N LEU A 31 -15.39 5.66 -3.86
CA LEU A 31 -14.04 6.06 -4.26
C LEU A 31 -14.10 7.20 -5.28
N GLU A 32 -14.16 8.43 -4.79
CA GLU A 32 -14.28 9.65 -5.60
C GLU A 32 -12.92 10.12 -6.17
N PHE A 33 -12.36 9.34 -7.10
CA PHE A 33 -11.09 9.69 -7.74
C PHE A 33 -11.18 11.00 -8.52
N GLY A 34 -10.26 11.92 -8.25
CA GLY A 34 -10.22 13.25 -8.88
C GLY A 34 -11.11 14.30 -8.23
N ALA A 35 -11.80 13.98 -7.12
CA ALA A 35 -12.55 14.96 -6.35
C ALA A 35 -11.67 16.03 -5.70
N ILE A 36 -10.39 15.72 -5.49
CA ILE A 36 -9.38 16.63 -4.95
C ILE A 36 -8.30 16.86 -6.03
N PRO A 37 -7.87 18.11 -6.28
CA PRO A 37 -6.77 18.39 -7.20
C PRO A 37 -5.47 17.71 -6.77
N THR A 38 -4.70 17.24 -7.76
CA THR A 38 -3.34 16.75 -7.56
C THR A 38 -2.46 17.85 -6.97
N ARG A 39 -1.62 17.50 -5.99
CA ARG A 39 -0.71 18.48 -5.41
C ARG A 39 0.50 18.71 -6.32
N PRO A 40 0.99 19.96 -6.47
CA PRO A 40 2.16 20.25 -7.32
C PRO A 40 3.43 19.47 -6.93
N GLU A 41 3.55 19.11 -5.65
CA GLU A 41 4.67 18.35 -5.10
C GLU A 41 4.53 16.82 -5.23
N GLU A 42 3.41 16.30 -5.74
CA GLU A 42 3.27 14.86 -5.97
C GLU A 42 4.22 14.39 -7.07
N MET A 43 5.17 13.54 -6.68
CA MET A 43 6.16 12.98 -7.60
C MET A 43 5.67 11.67 -8.21
N ALA A 44 5.55 11.63 -9.53
CA ALA A 44 5.48 10.36 -10.25
C ALA A 44 6.87 9.71 -10.22
N HIS A 45 6.94 8.46 -9.76
CA HIS A 45 8.17 7.69 -9.73
C HIS A 45 7.96 6.25 -10.22
N SER A 46 9.01 5.66 -10.75
CA SER A 46 9.05 4.23 -11.08
C SER A 46 9.20 3.38 -9.80
N GLU A 47 9.06 2.07 -9.93
CA GLU A 47 9.32 1.15 -8.82
C GLU A 47 10.71 1.36 -8.19
N VAL A 48 10.79 1.17 -6.87
CA VAL A 48 12.04 1.28 -6.11
C VAL A 48 12.77 -0.07 -6.16
N THR A 49 13.89 -0.14 -6.88
CA THR A 49 14.67 -1.39 -6.96
C THR A 49 15.24 -1.81 -5.59
N VAL A 50 15.12 -3.11 -5.30
CA VAL A 50 15.66 -3.77 -4.09
C VAL A 50 16.83 -4.70 -4.39
N ALA A 51 17.37 -4.67 -5.62
CA ALA A 51 18.39 -5.60 -6.09
C ALA A 51 19.69 -5.58 -5.26
N ARG A 52 20.05 -4.42 -4.67
CA ARG A 52 21.21 -4.34 -3.76
C ARG A 52 20.97 -5.11 -2.47
N LEU A 53 19.80 -4.94 -1.85
CA LEU A 53 19.43 -5.60 -0.62
C LEU A 53 19.33 -7.13 -0.81
N GLN A 54 18.74 -7.56 -1.94
CA GLN A 54 18.70 -8.96 -2.37
C GLN A 54 20.11 -9.56 -2.53
N ARG A 55 21.05 -8.85 -3.18
CA ARG A 55 22.43 -9.37 -3.37
C ARG A 55 23.22 -9.48 -2.08
N LEU A 56 23.02 -8.57 -1.13
CA LEU A 56 23.80 -8.54 0.11
C LEU A 56 23.36 -9.61 1.10
N ILE A 57 22.06 -9.83 1.25
CA ILE A 57 21.50 -10.67 2.32
C ILE A 57 20.34 -11.58 1.87
N ALA A 58 20.12 -11.73 0.56
CA ALA A 58 19.01 -12.51 0.00
C ALA A 58 17.61 -12.12 0.51
N TRP A 59 17.45 -10.87 0.99
CA TRP A 59 16.16 -10.40 1.48
C TRP A 59 15.18 -10.16 0.34
N ILE A 60 13.95 -10.66 0.50
CA ILE A 60 12.86 -10.56 -0.48
C ILE A 60 11.60 -10.12 0.27
N PRO A 61 10.86 -9.10 -0.20
CA PRO A 61 9.60 -8.71 0.42
C PRO A 61 8.55 -9.82 0.21
N SER A 62 7.93 -10.27 1.30
CA SER A 62 6.99 -11.40 1.27
C SER A 62 5.52 -11.01 1.46
N THR A 63 5.24 -9.76 1.85
CA THR A 63 3.87 -9.28 2.09
C THR A 63 3.41 -8.43 0.91
N THR A 64 2.34 -8.86 0.25
CA THR A 64 1.68 -8.08 -0.80
C THR A 64 0.87 -6.93 -0.19
N VAL A 65 0.45 -5.97 -1.03
CA VAL A 65 -0.46 -4.89 -0.59
C VAL A 65 -1.76 -5.48 -0.02
N ALA A 66 -2.37 -6.45 -0.69
CA ALA A 66 -3.61 -7.08 -0.24
C ALA A 66 -3.44 -7.80 1.11
N ASP A 67 -2.33 -8.53 1.30
CA ASP A 67 -2.04 -9.19 2.58
C ASP A 67 -1.75 -8.19 3.68
N GLY A 68 -1.04 -7.10 3.35
CA GLY A 68 -0.80 -5.98 4.26
C GLY A 68 -2.12 -5.37 4.74
N ILE A 69 -3.03 -5.05 3.82
CA ILE A 69 -4.36 -4.52 4.15
C ILE A 69 -5.13 -5.49 5.05
N ARG A 70 -5.19 -6.80 4.71
CA ARG A 70 -5.85 -7.81 5.55
C ARG A 70 -5.28 -7.87 6.96
N LYS A 71 -3.96 -7.83 7.11
CA LYS A 71 -3.29 -7.83 8.42
C LYS A 71 -3.62 -6.55 9.21
N THR A 72 -3.66 -5.40 8.56
CA THR A 72 -4.04 -4.13 9.19
C THR A 72 -5.48 -4.14 9.68
N VAL A 73 -6.42 -4.64 8.86
CA VAL A 73 -7.83 -4.77 9.25
C VAL A 73 -8.00 -5.73 10.44
N ALA A 74 -7.32 -6.88 10.41
CA ALA A 74 -7.33 -7.83 11.51
C ALA A 74 -6.75 -7.24 12.81
N TRP A 75 -5.76 -6.35 12.70
CA TRP A 75 -5.19 -5.62 13.84
C TRP A 75 -6.12 -4.52 14.38
N ASP A 76 -6.91 -3.86 13.52
CA ASP A 76 -7.80 -2.76 13.90
C ASP A 76 -9.18 -3.23 14.43
N ALA A 77 -9.67 -4.40 14.00
CA ALA A 77 -10.96 -4.95 14.45
C ALA A 77 -11.16 -4.99 16.00
N PRO A 78 -10.14 -5.28 16.83
CA PRO A 78 -10.23 -5.15 18.29
C PRO A 78 -10.26 -3.70 18.81
N HIS A 79 -9.83 -2.72 18.02
CA HIS A 79 -9.64 -1.31 18.40
C HIS A 79 -10.74 -0.37 17.91
N ALA A 80 -11.44 -0.71 16.81
CA ALA A 80 -12.57 0.06 16.29
C ALA A 80 -13.74 0.21 17.30
N ALA A 81 -13.92 -0.76 18.22
CA ALA A 81 -14.92 -0.71 19.28
C ALA A 81 -14.66 0.35 20.38
N ARG A 82 -13.50 1.05 20.36
CA ARG A 82 -13.13 2.07 21.35
C ARG A 82 -13.37 3.51 20.90
N HIS A 83 -13.69 3.73 19.63
CA HIS A 83 -13.83 5.05 19.03
C HIS A 83 -15.23 5.31 18.43
N GLY A 84 -16.21 4.47 18.77
CA GLY A 84 -17.63 4.64 18.42
C GLY A 84 -18.44 5.26 19.55
#